data_AF-A0A973H2P9-F1
#
_entry.id   AF-A0A973H2P9-F1
#
_cell.length_a   1.000
_cell.length_b   1.000
_cell.length_c   1.000
_cell.angle_alpha   90.00
_cell.angle_beta   90.00
_cell.angle_gamma   90.00
#
_symmetry.space_group_name_H-M   'P 1'
#
loop_
_entity.id
_entity.type
_entity.pdbx_description
1 polymer ?
#
loop_
_entity_poly.entity_id
_entity_poly.type
_entity_poly.pdbx_seq_one_letter_code
_entity_poly.pdbx_strand_id
1 'polypeptide(L)'
;MAGNTLTRPQQLPFTPGRAARELGLKRNEFDLAVHLGHIRTVPDDGGGGHRVARSETERVRAADGFPEALLKRVRAVGTTEGAEVMDIPAGRFTRLARLGVVAPVRFYLNRYRAVVWLYLAEELEQFAADEQNTALLHARRMPEGMRALLDEGVDLRPRNWRTRHREFLLRSADGPWESAGALAAFL
;
A
#
# COMPACT_ATOMS: atom_id res chain seq x y z
N MET A 1 22.25 -42.60 -28.05
CA MET A 1 21.14 -41.62 -28.05
C MET A 1 21.34 -40.69 -26.85
N ALA A 2 22.12 -39.62 -27.03
CA ALA A 2 22.40 -38.66 -25.97
C ALA A 2 21.27 -37.62 -25.93
N GLY A 3 20.44 -37.67 -24.89
CA GLY A 3 19.41 -36.67 -24.63
C GLY A 3 20.06 -35.41 -24.06
N ASN A 4 20.21 -34.38 -24.90
CA ASN A 4 20.58 -33.05 -24.47
C ASN A 4 19.40 -32.44 -23.70
N THR A 5 19.42 -32.57 -22.37
CA THR A 5 18.55 -31.77 -21.50
C THR A 5 19.05 -30.33 -21.56
N LEU A 6 18.49 -29.54 -22.47
CA LEU A 6 18.71 -28.10 -22.53
C LEU A 6 18.08 -27.49 -21.28
N THR A 7 18.85 -27.41 -20.20
CA THR A 7 18.51 -26.57 -19.05
C THR A 7 18.40 -25.14 -19.57
N ARG A 8 17.16 -24.68 -19.76
CA ARG A 8 16.84 -23.28 -20.06
C ARG A 8 17.65 -22.44 -19.06
N PRO A 9 18.49 -21.48 -19.50
CA PRO A 9 19.26 -20.68 -18.56
C PRO A 9 18.27 -20.08 -17.57
N GLN A 10 18.39 -20.47 -16.29
CA GLN A 10 17.57 -19.91 -15.23
C GLN A 10 17.86 -18.42 -15.23
N GLN A 11 16.98 -17.64 -15.84
CA GLN A 11 17.17 -16.21 -15.97
C GLN A 11 17.11 -15.62 -14.56
N LEU A 12 18.25 -15.10 -14.11
CA LEU A 12 18.41 -14.58 -12.77
C LEU A 12 17.30 -13.56 -12.46
N PRO A 13 16.62 -13.68 -11.30
CA PRO A 13 15.57 -12.76 -10.92
C PRO A 13 16.14 -11.33 -10.74
N PHE A 14 15.32 -10.34 -11.09
CA PHE A 14 15.69 -8.94 -11.06
C PHE A 14 15.79 -8.42 -9.63
N THR A 15 16.75 -7.53 -9.40
CA THR A 15 16.76 -6.70 -8.19
C THR A 15 15.55 -5.75 -8.18
N PRO A 16 15.05 -5.31 -7.02
CA PRO A 16 13.91 -4.40 -6.91
C PRO A 16 14.05 -3.14 -7.78
N GLY A 17 15.22 -2.51 -7.76
CA GLY A 17 15.47 -1.31 -8.58
C GLY A 17 15.41 -1.59 -10.08
N ARG A 18 15.89 -2.75 -10.52
CA ARG A 18 15.79 -3.15 -11.92
C ARG A 18 14.33 -3.46 -12.29
N ALA A 19 13.61 -4.20 -11.46
CA ALA A 19 12.21 -4.52 -11.68
C ALA A 19 11.32 -3.26 -11.71
N ALA A 20 11.53 -2.30 -10.82
CA ALA A 20 10.82 -1.01 -10.83
C ALA A 20 11.03 -0.26 -12.16
N ARG A 21 12.27 -0.23 -12.66
CA ARG A 21 12.58 0.38 -13.96
C ARG A 21 11.93 -0.36 -15.12
N GLU A 22 11.94 -1.69 -15.11
CA GLU A 22 11.24 -2.49 -16.13
C GLU A 22 9.72 -2.25 -16.06
N LEU A 23 9.14 -2.01 -14.89
CA LEU A 23 7.71 -1.78 -14.75
C LEU A 23 7.32 -0.29 -14.91
N GLY A 24 8.28 0.60 -15.15
CA GLY A 24 8.01 2.05 -15.26
C GLY A 24 7.53 2.68 -13.95
N LEU A 25 7.79 2.05 -12.80
CA LEU A 25 7.33 2.49 -11.48
C LEU A 25 8.42 3.29 -10.77
N LYS A 26 8.00 4.33 -10.03
CA LYS A 26 8.87 4.95 -9.02
C LYS A 26 9.12 3.94 -7.90
N ARG A 27 10.23 4.11 -7.16
CA ARG A 27 10.56 3.25 -6.01
C ARG A 27 9.39 3.10 -5.04
N ASN A 28 8.73 4.20 -4.69
CA ASN A 28 7.60 4.15 -3.77
C ASN A 28 6.40 3.40 -4.35
N GLU A 29 6.08 3.59 -5.63
CA GLU A 29 4.97 2.87 -6.29
C GLU A 29 5.27 1.37 -6.35
N PHE A 30 6.53 0.99 -6.64
CA PHE A 30 6.98 -0.40 -6.64
C PHE A 30 6.89 -1.05 -5.25
N ASP A 31 7.44 -0.39 -4.21
CA ASP A 31 7.36 -0.92 -2.83
C ASP A 31 5.90 -1.13 -2.41
N LEU A 32 5.02 -0.21 -2.79
CA LEU A 32 3.60 -0.31 -2.51
C LEU A 32 2.93 -1.43 -3.32
N ALA A 33 3.29 -1.61 -4.60
CA ALA A 33 2.81 -2.71 -5.43
C ALA A 33 3.18 -4.09 -4.85
N VAL A 34 4.39 -4.22 -4.28
CA VAL A 34 4.82 -5.44 -3.59
C VAL A 34 4.00 -5.65 -2.32
N HIS A 35 3.89 -4.64 -1.46
CA HIS A 35 3.12 -4.74 -0.21
C HIS A 35 1.63 -5.04 -0.42
N LEU A 36 1.02 -4.50 -1.48
CA LEU A 36 -0.36 -4.79 -1.88
C LEU A 36 -0.51 -6.14 -2.61
N GLY A 37 0.59 -6.86 -2.86
CA GLY A 37 0.60 -8.17 -3.51
C GLY A 37 0.37 -8.13 -5.02
N HIS A 38 0.49 -6.97 -5.66
CA HIS A 38 0.37 -6.84 -7.12
C HIS A 38 1.61 -7.36 -7.85
N ILE A 39 2.78 -7.28 -7.19
CA ILE A 39 4.05 -7.83 -7.66
C ILE A 39 4.53 -8.88 -6.67
N ARG A 40 4.73 -10.10 -7.14
CA ARG A 40 5.27 -11.19 -6.33
C ARG A 40 6.79 -11.13 -6.31
N THR A 41 7.36 -11.38 -5.14
CA THR A 41 8.80 -11.47 -4.94
C THR A 41 9.24 -12.88 -4.58
N VAL A 42 10.51 -13.17 -4.83
CA VAL A 42 11.20 -14.39 -4.41
C VAL A 42 12.34 -14.04 -3.45
N PRO A 43 12.70 -14.92 -2.52
CA PRO A 43 13.85 -14.71 -1.65
C PRO A 43 15.12 -14.50 -2.47
N ASP A 44 16.00 -13.61 -2.02
CA ASP A 44 17.38 -13.56 -2.47
C ASP A 44 18.20 -14.57 -1.65
N ASP A 45 18.93 -15.44 -2.33
CA ASP A 45 19.79 -16.46 -1.70
C ASP A 45 20.88 -15.85 -0.77
N GLY A 46 21.10 -14.53 -0.87
CA GLY A 46 22.06 -13.75 -0.07
C GLY A 46 21.53 -13.15 1.24
N GLY A 47 20.31 -13.48 1.69
CA GLY A 47 19.87 -13.21 3.07
C GLY A 47 19.31 -11.80 3.34
N GLY A 48 18.18 -11.47 2.70
CA GLY A 48 17.31 -10.36 3.13
C GLY A 48 16.81 -9.45 2.01
N GLY A 49 17.26 -9.66 0.78
CA GLY A 49 16.70 -9.00 -0.40
C GLY A 49 15.48 -9.76 -0.92
N HIS A 50 14.50 -9.04 -1.45
CA HIS A 50 13.46 -9.62 -2.29
C HIS A 50 13.80 -9.37 -3.75
N ARG A 51 13.73 -10.39 -4.60
CA ARG A 51 13.91 -10.26 -6.05
C ARG A 51 12.60 -10.47 -6.78
N VAL A 52 12.50 -9.98 -8.01
CA VAL A 52 11.34 -10.19 -8.87
C VAL A 52 11.72 -11.14 -9.99
N ALA A 53 11.05 -12.28 -10.07
CA ALA A 53 11.24 -13.21 -11.18
C ALA A 53 10.95 -12.50 -12.51
N ARG A 54 11.74 -12.76 -13.55
CA ARG A 54 11.48 -12.14 -14.86
C ARG A 54 10.11 -12.53 -15.41
N SER A 55 9.67 -13.77 -15.20
CA SER A 55 8.32 -14.22 -15.52
C SER A 55 7.23 -13.39 -14.84
N GLU A 56 7.49 -12.89 -13.63
CA GLU A 56 6.58 -11.99 -12.93
C GLU A 56 6.52 -10.61 -13.58
N THR A 57 7.67 -10.04 -13.97
CA THR A 57 7.66 -8.77 -14.72
C THR A 57 6.92 -8.89 -16.06
N GLU A 58 7.09 -10.00 -16.77
CA GLU A 58 6.35 -10.26 -18.01
C GLU A 58 4.85 -10.43 -17.74
N ARG A 59 4.46 -11.16 -16.68
CA ARG A 59 3.06 -11.31 -16.26
C ARG A 59 2.42 -9.95 -15.98
N VAL A 60 3.11 -9.07 -15.25
CA VAL A 60 2.59 -7.74 -14.90
C VAL A 60 2.48 -6.87 -16.14
N ARG A 61 3.45 -6.92 -17.06
CA ARG A 61 3.42 -6.17 -18.32
C ARG A 61 2.34 -6.66 -19.29
N ALA A 62 2.05 -7.95 -19.26
CA ALA A 62 1.00 -8.56 -20.09
C ALA A 62 -0.41 -8.38 -19.51
N ALA A 63 -0.55 -7.79 -18.32
CA ALA A 63 -1.86 -7.52 -17.73
C ALA A 63 -2.57 -6.40 -18.51
N ASP A 64 -3.89 -6.54 -18.68
CA ASP A 64 -4.69 -5.56 -19.39
C ASP A 64 -4.61 -4.18 -18.74
N GLY A 65 -4.44 -3.15 -19.57
CA GLY A 65 -4.32 -1.76 -19.12
C GLY A 65 -2.99 -1.43 -18.45
N PHE A 66 -1.94 -2.24 -18.61
CA PHE A 66 -0.59 -1.89 -18.17
C PHE A 66 -0.02 -0.72 -19.02
N PRO A 67 0.66 0.27 -18.40
CA PRO A 67 0.95 0.42 -16.97
C PRO A 67 -0.13 1.14 -16.14
N GLU A 68 -1.09 1.80 -16.77
CA GLU A 68 -2.03 2.73 -16.12
C GLU A 68 -2.87 2.06 -15.04
N ALA A 69 -3.35 0.84 -15.28
CA ALA A 69 -4.11 0.05 -14.32
C ALA A 69 -3.29 -0.24 -13.05
N LEU A 70 -2.02 -0.59 -13.20
CA LEU A 70 -1.14 -0.82 -12.05
C LEU A 70 -0.87 0.49 -11.30
N LEU A 71 -0.59 1.59 -12.02
CA LEU A 71 -0.40 2.91 -11.44
C LEU A 71 -1.63 3.38 -10.65
N LYS A 72 -2.83 3.13 -11.16
CA LYS A 72 -4.08 3.42 -10.44
C LYS A 72 -4.15 2.66 -9.11
N ARG A 73 -3.86 1.35 -9.14
CA ARG A 73 -3.91 0.47 -7.96
C ARG A 73 -2.88 0.78 -6.88
N VAL A 74 -1.82 1.52 -7.22
CA VAL A 74 -0.77 1.95 -6.26
C VAL A 74 -0.78 3.46 -6.03
N ARG A 75 -1.79 4.18 -6.54
CA ARG A 75 -1.88 5.62 -6.39
C ARG A 75 -2.15 5.96 -4.92
N ALA A 76 -1.16 6.55 -4.27
CA ALA A 76 -1.26 7.03 -2.90
C ALA A 76 -1.46 8.55 -2.88
N VAL A 77 -2.49 9.02 -2.17
CA VAL A 77 -2.93 10.42 -2.15
C VAL A 77 -2.86 11.01 -0.75
N GLY A 78 -2.56 12.31 -0.66
CA GLY A 78 -2.60 13.07 0.59
C GLY A 78 -4.03 13.47 1.00
N THR A 79 -4.17 14.24 2.07
CA THR A 79 -5.48 14.68 2.59
C THR A 79 -6.32 15.44 1.56
N THR A 80 -5.72 16.40 0.84
CA THR A 80 -6.47 17.23 -0.14
C THR A 80 -6.97 16.39 -1.30
N GLU A 81 -6.06 15.68 -1.98
CA GLU A 81 -6.41 14.79 -3.08
C GLU A 81 -7.36 13.67 -2.64
N GLY A 82 -7.21 13.11 -1.44
CA GLY A 82 -8.11 12.09 -0.91
C GLY A 82 -9.52 12.62 -0.65
N ALA A 83 -9.63 13.88 -0.21
CA ALA A 83 -10.93 14.53 -0.04
C ALA A 83 -11.61 14.79 -1.40
N GLU A 84 -10.85 15.17 -2.43
CA GLU A 84 -11.33 15.33 -3.81
C GLU A 84 -11.80 13.99 -4.40
N VAL A 85 -11.04 12.90 -4.19
CA VAL A 85 -11.43 11.55 -4.63
C VAL A 85 -12.78 11.12 -4.05
N MET A 86 -13.08 11.54 -2.82
CA MET A 86 -14.31 11.19 -2.11
C MET A 86 -15.41 12.23 -2.24
N ASP A 87 -15.19 13.33 -2.98
CA ASP A 87 -16.09 14.49 -3.09
C ASP A 87 -16.57 15.04 -1.74
N ILE A 88 -15.63 15.25 -0.81
CA ILE A 88 -15.91 15.83 0.51
C ILE A 88 -14.95 16.96 0.88
N PRO A 89 -15.32 17.84 1.82
CA PRO A 89 -14.38 18.82 2.35
C PRO A 89 -13.18 18.18 3.05
N ALA A 90 -11.97 18.73 2.89
CA ALA A 90 -10.74 18.21 3.50
C ALA A 90 -10.80 18.10 5.04
N GLY A 91 -11.54 18.99 5.70
CA GLY A 91 -11.79 18.90 7.14
C GLY A 91 -12.62 17.68 7.53
N ARG A 92 -13.58 17.28 6.68
CA ARG A 92 -14.36 16.06 6.88
C ARG A 92 -13.51 14.81 6.65
N PHE A 93 -12.74 14.79 5.56
CA PHE A 93 -11.80 13.70 5.30
C PHE A 93 -10.84 13.49 6.48
N THR A 94 -10.27 14.57 7.01
CA THR A 94 -9.36 14.51 8.16
C THR A 94 -10.02 13.89 9.39
N ARG A 95 -11.29 14.23 9.66
CA ARG A 95 -12.06 13.65 10.77
C ARG A 95 -12.30 12.16 10.58
N LEU A 96 -12.72 11.73 9.39
CA LEU A 96 -12.91 10.31 9.07
C LEU A 96 -11.60 9.51 9.20
N ALA A 97 -10.51 10.06 8.67
CA ALA A 97 -9.20 9.44 8.79
C ALA A 97 -8.72 9.34 10.24
N ARG A 98 -8.89 10.38 11.06
CA ARG A 98 -8.58 10.35 12.50
C ARG A 98 -9.41 9.31 13.26
N LEU A 99 -10.67 9.12 12.86
CA LEU A 99 -11.53 8.07 13.41
C LEU A 99 -11.20 6.67 12.88
N GLY A 100 -10.19 6.55 12.01
CA GLY A 100 -9.75 5.26 11.48
C GLY A 100 -10.71 4.63 10.46
N VAL A 101 -11.70 5.40 9.97
CA VAL A 101 -12.66 4.96 8.95
C VAL A 101 -11.94 4.63 7.64
N VAL A 102 -10.91 5.42 7.32
CA VAL A 102 -9.94 5.12 6.26
C VAL A 102 -8.55 5.00 6.87
N ALA A 103 -7.81 3.98 6.47
CA ALA A 103 -6.50 3.69 7.01
C ALA A 103 -5.39 4.14 6.04
N PRO A 104 -4.42 4.95 6.49
CA PRO A 104 -3.31 5.35 5.63
C PRO A 104 -2.43 4.13 5.30
N VAL A 105 -1.89 4.14 4.08
CA VAL A 105 -1.02 3.08 3.57
C VAL A 105 0.46 3.41 3.75
N ARG A 106 0.80 4.71 3.75
CA ARG A 106 2.16 5.21 3.93
C ARG A 106 2.14 6.55 4.66
N PHE A 107 3.31 6.99 5.09
CA PHE A 107 3.52 8.36 5.52
C PHE A 107 4.90 8.85 5.06
N TYR A 108 5.09 10.16 5.09
CA TYR A 108 6.40 10.78 5.06
C TYR A 108 6.46 11.94 6.06
N LEU A 109 7.67 12.32 6.47
CA LEU A 109 7.87 13.53 7.25
C LEU A 109 8.12 14.68 6.28
N ASN A 110 7.35 15.77 6.42
CA ASN A 110 7.61 16.97 5.63
C ASN A 110 8.87 17.71 6.12
N ARG A 111 9.23 18.82 5.46
CA ARG A 111 10.36 19.68 5.84
C ARG A 111 10.31 20.19 7.30
N TYR A 112 9.13 20.16 7.92
CA TYR A 112 8.88 20.58 9.30
C TYR A 112 8.79 19.40 10.28
N ARG A 113 9.14 18.18 9.84
CA ARG A 113 9.00 16.93 10.60
C ARG A 113 7.57 16.60 11.03
N ALA A 114 6.57 17.21 10.41
CA ALA A 114 5.18 16.79 10.59
C ALA A 114 4.88 15.58 9.71
N VAL A 115 4.08 14.66 10.24
CA VAL A 115 3.65 13.45 9.54
C VAL A 115 2.61 13.81 8.48
N VAL A 116 2.90 13.46 7.24
CA VAL A 116 1.93 13.49 6.14
C VAL A 116 1.50 12.07 5.83
N TRP A 117 0.22 11.80 6.07
CA TRP A 117 -0.40 10.51 5.79
C TRP A 117 -0.82 10.41 4.32
N LEU A 118 -0.59 9.25 3.73
CA LEU A 118 -1.00 8.91 2.38
C LEU A 118 -1.99 7.73 2.41
N TYR A 119 -3.03 7.81 1.61
CA TYR A 119 -4.14 6.87 1.52
C TYR A 119 -4.19 6.27 0.13
N LEU A 120 -4.64 5.02 -0.01
CA LEU A 120 -4.77 4.41 -1.33
C LEU A 120 -6.01 4.96 -2.03
N ALA A 121 -5.84 5.60 -3.19
CA ALA A 121 -6.94 6.24 -3.90
C ALA A 121 -8.07 5.25 -4.23
N GLU A 122 -7.71 4.03 -4.63
CA GLU A 122 -8.68 2.96 -4.92
C GLU A 122 -9.55 2.60 -3.71
N GLU A 123 -8.99 2.53 -2.50
CA GLU A 123 -9.77 2.28 -1.28
C GLU A 123 -10.70 3.45 -0.95
N LEU A 124 -10.29 4.68 -1.24
CA LEU A 124 -11.12 5.86 -1.05
C LEU A 124 -12.28 5.89 -2.06
N GLU A 125 -12.01 5.55 -3.33
CA GLU A 125 -13.03 5.41 -4.37
C GLU A 125 -14.06 4.35 -3.97
N GLN A 126 -13.60 3.18 -3.52
CA GLN A 126 -14.48 2.10 -3.05
C GLN A 126 -15.31 2.53 -1.83
N PHE A 127 -14.68 3.20 -0.86
CA PHE A 127 -15.38 3.70 0.32
C PHE A 127 -16.45 4.73 -0.05
N ALA A 128 -16.16 5.63 -0.99
CA ALA A 128 -17.08 6.67 -1.45
C ALA A 128 -18.25 6.11 -2.28
N ALA A 129 -18.00 5.04 -3.03
CA ALA A 129 -19.00 4.38 -3.87
C ALA A 129 -20.01 3.51 -3.07
N ASP A 130 -19.67 3.12 -1.84
CA ASP A 130 -20.55 2.33 -0.98
C ASP A 130 -21.65 3.19 -0.34
N GLU A 131 -22.91 2.89 -0.69
CA GLU A 131 -24.10 3.60 -0.20
C GLU A 131 -24.23 3.60 1.34
N GLN A 132 -23.66 2.60 2.02
CA GLN A 132 -23.66 2.55 3.49
C GLN A 132 -22.86 3.70 4.10
N ASN A 133 -21.88 4.24 3.37
CA ASN A 133 -21.00 5.32 3.83
C ASN A 133 -21.54 6.71 3.48
N THR A 134 -22.58 6.84 2.66
CA THR A 134 -23.12 8.14 2.21
C THR A 134 -23.46 9.07 3.38
N ALA A 135 -24.04 8.54 4.46
CA ALA A 135 -24.33 9.34 5.65
C ALA A 135 -23.05 9.90 6.30
N LEU A 136 -21.98 9.11 6.37
CA LEU A 136 -20.68 9.56 6.90
C LEU A 136 -20.04 10.63 6.01
N LEU A 137 -20.28 10.60 4.69
CA LEU A 137 -19.69 11.51 3.72
C LEU A 137 -20.44 12.84 3.60
N HIS A 138 -21.78 12.81 3.58
CA HIS A 138 -22.57 13.99 3.19
C HIS A 138 -23.52 14.51 4.27
N ALA A 139 -23.75 13.78 5.38
CA ALA A 139 -24.60 14.30 6.44
C ALA A 139 -24.05 15.61 7.01
N ARG A 140 -24.92 16.59 7.27
CA ARG A 140 -24.50 17.92 7.77
C ARG A 140 -23.64 17.85 9.04
N ARG A 141 -23.90 16.89 9.92
CA ARG A 141 -23.16 16.68 11.18
C ARG A 141 -22.65 15.26 11.25
N MET A 142 -21.47 15.10 11.85
CA MET A 142 -20.97 13.78 12.23
C MET A 142 -21.85 13.17 13.32
N PRO A 143 -22.03 11.83 13.34
CA PRO A 143 -22.67 11.13 14.44
C PRO A 143 -22.07 11.52 15.79
N GLU A 144 -22.91 11.62 16.83
CA GLU A 144 -22.52 12.16 18.12
C GLU A 144 -21.35 11.40 18.77
N GLY A 145 -21.39 10.06 18.77
CA GLY A 145 -20.29 9.26 19.31
C GLY A 145 -18.96 9.49 18.58
N MET A 146 -18.99 9.60 17.25
CA MET A 146 -17.79 9.93 16.46
C MET A 146 -17.27 11.34 16.75
N ARG A 147 -18.17 12.30 16.98
CA ARG A 147 -17.79 13.66 17.37
C ARG A 147 -17.15 13.69 18.76
N ALA A 148 -17.72 12.99 19.73
CA ALA A 148 -17.17 12.90 21.09
C ALA A 148 -15.73 12.34 21.08
N LEU A 149 -15.48 11.27 20.32
CA LEU A 149 -14.12 10.72 20.15
C LEU A 149 -13.15 11.76 19.56
N LEU A 150 -13.57 12.55 18.58
CA LEU A 150 -12.73 13.60 17.99
C LEU A 150 -12.44 14.73 18.98
N ASP A 151 -13.44 15.10 19.79
CA ASP A 151 -13.36 16.12 20.83
C ASP A 151 -12.41 15.67 21.97
N GLU A 152 -12.35 14.37 22.27
CA GLU A 152 -11.35 13.74 23.15
C GLU A 152 -9.93 13.67 22.56
N GLY A 153 -9.76 14.08 21.30
CA GLY A 153 -8.46 14.09 20.63
C GLY A 153 -8.07 12.76 19.98
N VAL A 154 -8.99 11.81 19.84
CA VAL A 154 -8.70 10.50 19.21
C VAL A 154 -8.09 10.69 17.82
N ASP A 155 -7.04 9.92 17.55
CA ASP A 155 -6.41 9.77 16.24
C ASP A 155 -5.90 8.34 16.06
N LEU A 156 -6.64 7.54 15.30
CA LEU A 156 -6.36 6.14 15.03
C LEU A 156 -5.44 5.94 13.82
N ARG A 157 -5.05 6.99 13.09
CA ARG A 157 -4.17 6.87 11.91
C ARG A 157 -2.84 6.18 12.23
N PRO A 158 -2.10 6.54 13.31
CA PRO A 158 -0.86 5.85 13.64
C PRO A 158 -1.08 4.38 13.96
N ARG A 159 -2.15 4.06 14.72
CA ARG A 159 -2.49 2.69 15.10
C ARG A 159 -2.83 1.84 13.87
N ASN A 160 -3.73 2.32 13.02
CA ASN A 160 -4.19 1.58 11.84
C ASN A 160 -3.06 1.43 10.82
N TRP A 161 -2.22 2.46 10.65
CA TRP A 161 -1.01 2.36 9.84
C TRP A 161 -0.08 1.26 10.35
N ARG A 162 0.23 1.24 11.65
CA ARG A 162 1.10 0.22 12.27
C ARG A 162 0.55 -1.18 12.04
N THR A 163 -0.75 -1.40 12.26
CA THR A 163 -1.39 -2.69 12.02
C THR A 163 -1.24 -3.12 10.56
N ARG A 164 -1.59 -2.24 9.62
CA ARG A 164 -1.48 -2.51 8.18
C ARG A 164 -0.04 -2.77 7.75
N HIS A 165 0.91 -1.99 8.24
CA HIS A 165 2.31 -2.13 7.87
C HIS A 165 2.91 -3.43 8.43
N ARG A 166 2.55 -3.83 9.65
CA ARG A 166 2.91 -5.12 10.21
C ARG A 166 2.40 -6.27 9.36
N GLU A 167 1.17 -6.19 8.86
CA GLU A 167 0.62 -7.21 7.95
C GLU A 167 1.36 -7.27 6.61
N PHE A 168 1.80 -6.13 6.07
CA PHE A 168 2.67 -6.12 4.88
C PHE A 168 3.96 -6.89 5.13
N LEU A 169 4.62 -6.64 6.25
CA LEU A 169 5.89 -7.30 6.58
C LEU A 169 5.70 -8.80 6.84
N LEU A 170 4.61 -9.19 7.52
CA LEU A 170 4.30 -10.60 7.75
C LEU A 170 3.96 -11.36 6.46
N ARG A 171 3.32 -10.73 5.48
CA ARG A 171 3.05 -11.36 4.17
C ARG A 171 4.32 -11.57 3.35
N SER A 172 5.34 -10.74 3.55
CA SER A 172 6.64 -10.86 2.87
C SER A 172 7.66 -11.69 3.65
N ALA A 173 7.31 -12.17 4.84
CA ALA A 173 8.23 -12.96 5.67
C ALA A 173 8.31 -14.40 5.15
N ASP A 174 9.50 -14.82 4.74
CA ASP A 174 9.74 -16.16 4.19
C ASP A 174 9.96 -17.23 5.27
N GLY A 175 10.21 -16.82 6.52
CA GLY A 175 10.55 -17.72 7.62
C GLY A 175 10.13 -17.22 9.00
N PRO A 176 10.31 -18.07 10.03
CA PRO A 176 9.92 -17.74 11.40
C PRO A 176 10.74 -16.60 12.00
N TRP A 177 11.99 -16.41 11.57
CA TRP A 177 12.87 -15.34 12.07
C TRP A 177 12.49 -13.99 11.47
N GLU A 178 12.19 -13.94 10.18
CA GLU A 178 11.67 -12.76 9.49
C GLU A 178 10.31 -12.36 10.09
N SER A 179 9.46 -13.35 10.37
CA SER A 179 8.16 -13.12 11.03
C SER A 179 8.32 -12.54 12.44
N ALA A 180 9.24 -13.10 13.24
CA ALA A 180 9.57 -12.59 14.56
C ALA A 180 10.13 -11.16 14.49
N GLY A 181 11.00 -10.88 13.52
CA GLY A 181 11.55 -9.54 13.27
C GLY A 181 10.46 -8.53 12.89
N ALA A 182 9.51 -8.92 12.03
CA ALA A 182 8.37 -8.10 11.65
C ALA A 182 7.48 -7.74 12.85
N LEU A 183 7.29 -8.66 13.82
CA LEU A 183 6.58 -8.37 15.06
C LEU A 183 7.39 -7.47 15.99
N ALA A 184 8.68 -7.78 16.16
CA ALA A 184 9.59 -7.06 17.05
C ALA A 184 9.78 -5.58 16.65
N ALA A 185 9.69 -5.26 15.35
CA ALA A 185 9.78 -3.89 14.84
C ALA A 185 8.68 -2.92 15.35
N PHE A 186 7.64 -3.44 16.00
CA PHE A 186 6.52 -2.66 16.55
C PHE A 186 6.29 -2.88 18.05
N LEU A 187 7.23 -3.52 18.75
CA LEU A 187 7.27 -3.54 20.22
C LEU A 187 7.80 -2.20 20.75
#